data_AF-A0A6N9Q8S8-F1
#
_entry.id   AF-A0A6N9Q8S8-F1
#
_cell.length_a   1.000
_cell.length_b   1.000
_cell.length_c   1.000
_cell.angle_alpha   90.00
_cell.angle_beta   90.00
_cell.angle_gamma   90.00
#
_symmetry.space_group_name_H-M   'P 1'
#
loop_
_entity.id
_entity.type
_entity.pdbx_description
1 polymer ?
#
loop_
_entity_poly.entity_id
_entity_poly.type
_entity_poly.pdbx_seq_one_letter_code
_entity_poly.pdbx_strand_id
1 'polypeptide(L)'
;MKRKYYFIFGSLFLIFSGLIYSIERLGTYIQWSAEAIAKSNMEMDIPQLSLANFYTNIFVIIFILISIINFVLYFKSKSSE
;
A
#
# COMPACT_ATOMS: atom_id res chain seq x y z
N MET A 1 18.49 -12.37 -16.61
CA MET A 1 17.61 -11.18 -16.85
C MET A 1 18.50 -9.97 -17.10
N LYS A 2 18.13 -9.01 -17.97
CA LYS A 2 18.88 -7.74 -18.09
C LYS A 2 18.73 -6.93 -16.80
N ARG A 3 19.81 -6.32 -16.31
CA ARG A 3 19.85 -5.50 -15.07
C ARG A 3 18.69 -4.51 -14.96
N LYS A 4 18.34 -3.84 -16.07
CA LYS A 4 17.24 -2.88 -16.13
C LYS A 4 15.89 -3.43 -15.66
N TYR A 5 15.65 -4.73 -15.82
CA TYR A 5 14.37 -5.33 -15.41
C TYR A 5 14.22 -5.37 -13.89
N TYR A 6 15.30 -5.62 -13.13
CA TYR A 6 15.25 -5.56 -11.67
C TYR A 6 14.86 -4.15 -11.18
N PHE A 7 15.39 -3.10 -11.79
CA PHE A 7 15.02 -1.72 -11.46
C PHE A 7 13.56 -1.41 -11.82
N ILE A 8 13.11 -1.82 -13.00
CA ILE A 8 11.73 -1.60 -13.47
C ILE A 8 10.75 -2.34 -12.57
N PHE A 9 10.96 -3.64 -12.32
CA PHE A 9 10.08 -4.43 -11.45
C PHE A 9 10.09 -3.91 -10.01
N GLY A 10 11.26 -3.59 -9.46
CA GLY A 10 11.38 -3.00 -8.12
C GLY A 10 10.56 -1.71 -7.97
N SER A 11 10.65 -0.83 -8.97
CA SER A 11 9.88 0.43 -9.01
C SER A 11 8.38 0.18 -9.14
N LEU A 12 7.97 -0.74 -10.02
CA LEU A 12 6.55 -1.07 -10.20
C LEU A 12 5.93 -1.62 -8.92
N PHE A 13 6.56 -2.61 -8.28
CA PHE A 13 6.05 -3.18 -7.02
C PHE A 13 5.97 -2.13 -5.91
N LEU A 14 6.92 -1.19 -5.83
CA LEU A 14 6.87 -0.10 -4.87
C LEU A 14 5.67 0.83 -5.11
N ILE A 15 5.47 1.25 -6.37
CA ILE A 15 4.35 2.12 -6.75
C ILE A 15 3.02 1.42 -6.46
N PHE A 16 2.87 0.15 -6.86
CA PHE A 16 1.64 -0.60 -6.61
C PHE A 16 1.37 -0.80 -5.13
N SER A 17 2.39 -1.02 -4.30
CA SER A 17 2.20 -1.07 -2.85
C SER A 17 1.62 0.24 -2.31
N GLY A 18 2.15 1.39 -2.75
CA GLY A 18 1.64 2.70 -2.35
C GLY A 18 0.20 2.94 -2.82
N LEU A 19 -0.13 2.51 -4.05
CA LEU A 19 -1.48 2.62 -4.60
C LEU A 19 -2.48 1.76 -3.82
N ILE A 20 -2.15 0.50 -3.54
CA ILE A 20 -3.02 -0.40 -2.76
C ILE A 20 -3.29 0.20 -1.38
N TYR A 21 -2.24 0.62 -0.67
CA TYR A 21 -2.38 1.25 0.64
C TYR A 21 -3.26 2.51 0.59
N SER A 22 -3.08 3.35 -0.43
CA SER A 22 -3.85 4.58 -0.59
C SER A 22 -5.33 4.31 -0.89
N ILE A 23 -5.63 3.33 -1.74
CA ILE A 23 -7.00 2.93 -2.08
C ILE A 23 -7.72 2.38 -0.85
N GLU A 24 -7.08 1.53 -0.06
CA GLU A 24 -7.68 1.01 1.17
C GLU A 24 -8.00 2.12 2.16
N ARG A 25 -7.04 3.03 2.37
CA ARG A 25 -7.22 4.15 3.28
C ARG A 25 -8.36 5.06 2.83
N LEU A 26 -8.46 5.33 1.52
CA LEU A 26 -9.57 6.07 0.93
C LEU A 26 -10.90 5.34 1.11
N GLY A 27 -10.94 4.02 0.91
CA GLY A 27 -12.12 3.19 1.18
C GLY A 27 -12.58 3.27 2.63
N THR A 28 -11.66 3.20 3.59
CA THR A 28 -11.96 3.38 5.02
C THR A 28 -12.55 4.76 5.32
N TYR A 29 -12.01 5.83 4.71
CA TYR A 29 -12.56 7.18 4.87
C TYR A 29 -13.97 7.30 4.30
N ILE A 30 -14.22 6.73 3.12
CA ILE A 30 -15.55 6.75 2.49
C ILE A 30 -16.55 6.00 3.37
N GLN A 31 -16.21 4.78 3.81
CA GLN A 31 -17.08 3.98 4.65
C GLN A 31 -17.39 4.70 5.97
N TRP A 32 -16.37 5.19 6.66
CA TRP A 32 -16.54 5.93 7.90
C TRP A 32 -17.38 7.19 7.71
N SER A 33 -17.17 7.94 6.63
CA SER A 33 -17.95 9.16 6.34
C SER A 33 -19.42 8.83 6.09
N ALA A 34 -19.72 7.75 5.36
CA ALA A 34 -21.08 7.30 5.14
C ALA A 34 -21.77 6.87 6.46
N GLU A 35 -21.07 6.11 7.30
CA GLU A 35 -21.56 5.70 8.62
C GLU A 35 -21.78 6.91 9.55
N ALA A 36 -20.85 7.87 9.54
CA ALA A 36 -20.94 9.09 10.34
C ALA A 36 -22.14 9.96 9.93
N ILE A 37 -22.37 10.16 8.63
CA ILE A 37 -23.53 10.90 8.12
C ILE A 37 -24.83 10.20 8.51
N ALA A 38 -24.91 8.88 8.31
CA ALA A 38 -26.11 8.11 8.62
C ALA A 38 -26.46 8.17 10.12
N LYS A 39 -25.48 8.03 11.01
CA LYS A 39 -25.70 8.08 12.46
C LYS A 39 -25.92 9.49 13.00
N SER A 40 -25.27 10.50 12.42
CA SER A 40 -25.54 11.90 12.75
C SER A 40 -27.00 12.28 12.49
N ASN A 41 -27.61 11.75 11.43
CA ASN A 41 -29.03 11.98 11.12
C ASN A 41 -29.99 11.25 12.08
N MET A 42 -29.50 10.28 12.84
CA MET A 42 -30.27 9.50 13.80
C MET A 42 -29.91 9.84 15.26
N GLU A 43 -29.16 10.93 15.49
CA GLU A 43 -28.66 11.35 16.81
C GLU A 43 -27.92 10.23 17.58
N MET A 44 -27.27 9.33 16.85
CA MET A 44 -26.47 8.23 17.40
C MET A 44 -24.99 8.58 17.47
N ASP A 45 -24.26 7.90 18.37
CA ASP A 45 -22.81 8.05 18.50
C ASP A 45 -22.07 7.74 17.20
N ILE A 46 -21.25 8.70 16.76
CA ILE A 46 -20.39 8.58 15.58
C ILE A 46 -19.26 7.60 15.89
N PRO A 47 -19.04 6.56 15.07
CA PRO A 47 -17.99 5.59 15.31
C PRO A 47 -16.62 6.27 15.24
N GLN A 48 -15.67 5.82 16.05
CA GLN A 48 -14.29 6.25 15.90
C GLN A 48 -13.73 5.74 14.57
N LEU A 49 -12.99 6.60 13.87
CA LEU A 49 -12.31 6.24 12.64
C LEU A 49 -11.20 5.23 12.94
N SER A 50 -11.41 3.96 12.59
CA SER A 50 -10.38 2.93 12.60
C SER A 50 -9.69 2.91 11.24
N LEU A 51 -8.54 3.59 11.14
CA LEU A 51 -7.77 3.66 9.90
C LEU A 51 -7.18 2.29 9.52
N ALA A 52 -7.26 1.95 8.24
CA ALA A 52 -6.46 0.86 7.68
C ALA A 52 -4.96 1.15 7.95
N ASN A 53 -4.33 0.26 8.72
CA ASN A 53 -2.92 0.35 9.07
C ASN A 53 -2.05 -0.31 8.01
N PHE A 54 -0.74 -0.06 8.05
CA PHE A 54 0.20 -0.67 7.11
C PHE A 54 0.14 -2.21 7.07
N TYR A 55 -0.30 -2.84 8.16
CA TYR A 55 -0.41 -4.29 8.31
C TYR A 55 -1.79 -4.87 7.98
N THR A 56 -2.78 -4.04 7.62
CA THR A 56 -4.13 -4.56 7.31
C THR A 56 -4.17 -5.30 5.98
N ASN A 57 -3.23 -5.03 5.08
CA ASN A 57 -3.15 -5.69 3.78
C ASN A 57 -1.80 -6.34 3.54
N ILE A 58 -1.84 -7.68 3.47
CA ILE A 58 -0.65 -8.51 3.25
C ILE A 58 0.03 -8.23 1.90
N PHE A 59 -0.72 -7.80 0.87
CA PHE A 59 -0.18 -7.48 -0.44
C PHE A 59 0.73 -6.25 -0.41
N VAL A 60 0.44 -5.24 0.42
CA VAL A 60 1.32 -4.07 0.62
C VAL A 60 2.70 -4.53 1.09
N ILE A 61 2.72 -5.38 2.12
CA ILE A 61 3.96 -5.92 2.70
C ILE A 61 4.71 -6.77 1.67
N ILE A 62 4.01 -7.70 1.00
CA ILE A 62 4.61 -8.58 -0.01
C ILE A 62 5.22 -7.75 -1.14
N PHE A 63 4.53 -6.72 -1.62
CA PHE A 63 5.00 -5.91 -2.74
C PHE A 63 6.22 -5.08 -2.36
N ILE A 64 6.27 -4.55 -1.14
CA ILE A 64 7.46 -3.88 -0.61
C ILE A 64 8.64 -4.85 -0.50
N LEU A 65 8.43 -6.07 0.02
CA LEU A 65 9.49 -7.06 0.10
C LEU A 65 10.03 -7.44 -1.29
N ILE A 66 9.14 -7.68 -2.25
CA ILE A 66 9.54 -7.96 -3.64
C ILE A 66 10.30 -6.77 -4.24
N SER A 67 9.86 -5.53 -3.97
CA SER A 67 10.54 -4.31 -4.40
C SER A 67 11.97 -4.23 -3.87
N ILE A 68 12.15 -4.45 -2.56
CA ILE A 68 13.44 -4.46 -1.89
C ILE A 68 14.35 -5.53 -2.49
N ILE A 69 13.86 -6.77 -2.66
CA ILE A 69 14.64 -7.86 -3.26
C ILE A 69 15.12 -7.48 -4.66
N ASN A 70 14.24 -6.90 -5.49
CA ASN A 70 14.61 -6.46 -6.83
C ASN A 70 15.67 -5.36 -6.82
N PHE A 71 15.57 -4.37 -5.93
CA PHE A 71 16.60 -3.33 -5.81
C PHE A 71 17.94 -3.89 -5.31
N VAL A 72 17.94 -4.82 -4.35
CA VAL A 72 19.15 -5.51 -3.90
C VAL A 72 19.81 -6.26 -5.06
N LEU A 73 19.03 -7.00 -5.87
CA LEU A 73 19.55 -7.71 -7.04
C LEU A 73 20.09 -6.76 -8.11
N TYR A 74 19.43 -5.61 -8.31
CA TYR A 74 19.91 -4.57 -9.22
C TYR A 74 21.28 -4.03 -8.81
N PHE A 75 21.47 -3.68 -7.53
CA PHE A 75 22.74 -3.15 -7.03
C PHE A 75 23.84 -4.22 -6.97
N LYS A 76 23.50 -5.46 -6.60
CA LYS A 76 24.46 -6.58 -6.62
C LYS A 76 24.97 -6.83 -8.04
N SER A 77 24.09 -6.78 -9.04
CA SER A 77 24.48 -6.91 -10.46
C SER A 77 25.41 -5.79 -10.94
N LYS A 78 25.41 -4.61 -10.30
CA LYS A 78 26.33 -3.51 -10.64
C LYS A 78 27.73 -3.70 -10.04
N SER A 79 27.82 -4.36 -8.89
CA SER A 79 29.10 -4.57 -8.18
C SER A 79 29.96 -5.70 -8.77
N SER A 80 29.43 -6.49 -9.70
CA SER A 80 30.13 -7.63 -10.32
C SER A 80 30.54 -7.38 -11.78
N GLU A 81 30.31 -6.18 -12.29
CA GLU A 81 30.84 -5.64 -13.56
C GLU A 81 32.04 -4.74 -13.25
#